data_AF-A0A6N9BXB2-F1
#
_entry.id   AF-A0A6N9BXB2-F1
#
_cell.length_a   1.000
_cell.length_b   1.000
_cell.length_c   1.000
_cell.angle_alpha   90.00
_cell.angle_beta   90.00
_cell.angle_gamma   90.00
#
_symmetry.space_group_name_H-M   'P 1'
#
loop_
_entity.id
_entity.type
_entity.pdbx_description
1 polymer ?
#
loop_
_entity_poly.entity_id
_entity_poly.type
_entity_poly.pdbx_seq_one_letter_code
_entity_poly.pdbx_strand_id
1 'polypeptide(L)'
;MIGGHPVEALLRPPAELNAGTVSVLVGVTIALGPEYFMMTPGVGYGAAAALGLNGCWWLRRGWKVVRYQRGLRRRRRWTMAAKRIPVRRDRLFLGRGFRWGERHTQRLHDCRRTRFRKFVEPGRLVRWAHACVAEPHGRRLAWLGRLLAADVPGNPCRPPPPVGGSSWLHGVEPREADVHLPLRDRNGHTLVLGTTQVGKTRLLELSVAQDIRRGETVVVFDPKGDADLLRAMHEACRTARRGDEFVLFHLGYPELSSRYNGVGQFHRITEVATRV
;
A
#
# COMPACT_ATOMS: atom_id res chain seq x y z
N MET A 1 38.88 -1.10 -12.00
CA MET A 1 37.81 -1.56 -11.09
C MET A 1 37.08 -0.35 -10.52
N ILE A 2 35.97 0.05 -11.12
CA ILE A 2 35.13 1.16 -10.63
C ILE A 2 34.23 0.57 -9.55
N GLY A 3 34.36 1.06 -8.32
CA GLY A 3 33.71 0.51 -7.12
C GLY A 3 32.20 0.32 -7.32
N GLY A 4 31.79 -0.95 -7.40
CA GLY A 4 30.41 -1.39 -7.51
C GLY A 4 29.66 -1.27 -6.19
N HIS A 5 29.53 -0.06 -5.65
CA HIS A 5 28.55 0.23 -4.62
C HIS A 5 27.31 0.82 -5.29
N PRO A 6 26.27 0.02 -5.59
CA PRO A 6 25.02 0.53 -6.15
C PRO A 6 24.19 1.19 -5.04
N VAL A 7 24.76 2.18 -4.36
CA VAL A 7 24.06 2.96 -3.34
C VAL A 7 23.26 4.03 -4.08
N GLU A 8 22.07 3.66 -4.55
CA GLU A 8 21.10 4.62 -5.10
C GLU A 8 20.60 5.52 -3.97
N ALA A 9 21.25 6.67 -3.77
CA ALA A 9 20.91 7.64 -2.74
C ALA A 9 19.67 8.48 -3.14
N LEU A 10 18.47 8.00 -2.78
CA LEU A 10 17.19 8.68 -3.07
C LEU A 10 16.75 9.68 -1.97
N LEU A 11 17.38 9.64 -0.79
CA LEU A 11 17.10 10.58 0.31
C LEU A 11 18.02 11.81 0.25
N ARG A 12 17.86 12.60 -0.81
CA ARG A 12 18.65 13.82 -1.06
C ARG A 12 17.78 14.93 -1.68
N PRO A 13 18.23 16.20 -1.66
CA PRO A 13 17.52 17.26 -2.39
C PRO A 13 17.44 16.93 -3.90
N PRO A 14 16.29 17.16 -4.56
CA PRO A 14 16.09 16.86 -5.98
C PRO A 14 16.69 17.97 -6.86
N ALA A 15 18.01 18.14 -6.82
CA ALA A 15 18.73 19.18 -7.59
C ALA A 15 18.52 19.06 -9.11
N GLU A 16 18.16 17.87 -9.61
CA GLU A 16 17.79 17.65 -11.01
C GLU A 16 16.60 18.48 -11.46
N LEU A 17 15.68 18.84 -10.55
CA LEU A 17 14.57 19.72 -10.90
C LEU A 17 15.05 21.12 -11.22
N ASN A 18 16.06 21.63 -10.51
CA ASN A 18 16.64 22.94 -10.78
C ASN A 18 17.36 22.93 -12.13
N ALA A 19 18.23 21.93 -12.37
CA ALA A 19 18.91 21.78 -13.65
C ALA A 19 17.92 21.65 -14.82
N GLY A 20 16.89 20.81 -14.66
CA GLY A 20 15.86 20.63 -15.68
C GLY A 20 15.05 21.91 -15.94
N THR A 21 14.68 22.64 -14.90
CA THR A 21 13.92 23.90 -15.03
C THR A 21 14.76 24.97 -15.74
N VAL A 22 16.02 25.13 -15.36
CA VAL A 22 16.94 26.09 -16.01
C VAL A 22 17.13 25.72 -17.48
N SER A 23 17.41 24.46 -17.80
CA SER A 23 17.55 24.03 -19.21
C SER A 23 16.29 24.29 -20.04
N VAL A 24 15.10 24.01 -19.49
CA VAL A 24 13.83 24.32 -20.19
C VAL A 24 13.64 25.81 -20.38
N LEU A 25 13.87 26.62 -19.34
CA LEU A 25 13.72 28.09 -19.42
C LEU A 25 14.66 28.69 -20.45
N VAL A 26 15.94 28.28 -20.45
CA VAL A 26 16.92 28.74 -21.45
C VAL A 26 16.52 28.30 -22.86
N GLY A 27 16.07 27.05 -23.02
CA GLY A 27 15.54 26.57 -24.31
C GLY A 27 14.35 27.38 -24.81
N VAL A 28 13.41 27.73 -23.90
CA VAL A 28 12.26 28.59 -24.23
C VAL A 28 12.71 29.99 -24.61
N THR A 29 13.67 30.60 -23.89
CA THR A 29 14.19 31.93 -24.26
C THR A 29 14.88 31.94 -25.61
N ILE A 30 15.65 30.89 -25.95
CA ILE A 30 16.28 30.76 -27.27
C ILE A 30 15.22 30.58 -28.36
N ALA A 31 14.15 29.83 -28.10
CA ALA A 31 13.05 29.66 -29.07
C ALA A 31 12.27 30.96 -29.32
N LEU A 32 12.09 31.80 -28.29
CA LEU A 32 11.35 33.06 -28.40
C LEU A 32 12.15 34.19 -29.07
N GLY A 33 13.48 34.13 -29.01
CA GLY A 33 14.34 35.11 -29.69
C GLY A 33 15.76 34.58 -29.91
N PRO A 34 15.98 33.77 -30.97
CA PRO A 34 17.30 33.26 -31.34
C PRO A 34 18.35 34.38 -31.54
N GLU A 35 17.87 35.54 -31.97
CA GLU A 35 18.64 36.73 -32.29
C GLU A 35 19.36 37.30 -31.05
N TYR A 36 18.73 37.22 -29.88
CA TYR A 36 19.33 37.64 -28.61
C TYR A 36 20.53 36.81 -28.20
N PHE A 37 20.64 35.59 -28.73
CA PHE A 37 21.75 34.68 -28.49
C PHE A 37 22.75 34.64 -29.64
N MET A 38 22.65 35.58 -30.59
CA MET A 38 23.49 35.66 -31.78
C MET A 38 23.46 34.36 -32.63
N MET A 39 22.31 33.68 -32.66
CA MET A 39 22.12 32.44 -33.42
C MET A 39 21.22 32.68 -34.64
N THR A 40 21.50 31.98 -35.73
CA THR A 40 20.54 31.90 -36.85
C THR A 40 19.28 31.15 -36.40
N PRO A 41 18.09 31.45 -36.96
CA PRO A 41 16.84 30.81 -36.52
C PRO A 41 16.89 29.27 -36.52
N GLY A 42 17.50 28.67 -37.55
CA GLY A 42 17.66 27.21 -37.63
C GLY A 42 18.51 26.63 -36.49
N VAL A 43 19.64 27.26 -36.16
CA VAL A 43 20.51 26.84 -35.06
C VAL A 43 19.84 27.10 -33.71
N GLY A 44 19.13 28.23 -33.56
CA GLY A 44 18.39 28.59 -32.36
C GLY A 44 17.29 27.57 -32.03
N TYR A 45 16.43 27.22 -33.00
CA TYR A 45 15.41 26.20 -32.78
C TYR A 45 16.01 24.82 -32.49
N GLY A 46 17.12 24.46 -33.15
CA GLY A 46 17.87 23.23 -32.85
C GLY A 46 18.40 23.19 -31.41
N ALA A 47 19.03 24.27 -30.95
CA ALA A 47 19.54 24.40 -29.59
C ALA A 47 18.41 24.39 -28.55
N ALA A 48 17.30 25.10 -28.82
CA ALA A 48 16.11 25.11 -27.98
C ALA A 48 15.51 23.70 -27.82
N ALA A 49 15.40 22.94 -28.92
CA ALA A 49 14.91 21.56 -28.88
C ALA A 49 15.85 20.66 -28.06
N ALA A 50 17.16 20.76 -28.27
CA ALA A 50 18.14 19.97 -27.51
C ALA A 50 18.08 20.26 -26.00
N LEU A 51 18.00 21.55 -25.62
CA LEU A 51 17.87 21.98 -24.23
C LEU A 51 16.52 21.57 -23.63
N GLY A 52 15.43 21.65 -24.40
CA GLY A 52 14.11 21.19 -23.98
C GLY A 52 14.08 19.68 -23.71
N LEU A 53 14.69 18.87 -24.57
CA LEU A 53 14.82 17.42 -24.37
C LEU A 53 15.69 17.08 -23.15
N ASN A 54 16.84 17.75 -23.01
CA ASN A 54 17.72 17.60 -21.85
C ASN A 54 17.01 17.99 -20.55
N GLY A 55 16.30 19.12 -20.56
CA GLY A 55 15.52 19.62 -19.44
C GLY A 55 14.41 18.65 -19.04
N CYS A 56 13.62 18.16 -20.00
CA CYS A 56 12.61 17.12 -19.77
C CYS A 56 13.20 15.85 -19.14
N TRP A 57 14.40 15.43 -19.59
CA TRP A 57 15.08 14.26 -19.05
C TRP A 57 15.49 14.48 -17.57
N TRP A 58 16.05 15.63 -17.23
CA TRP A 58 16.38 15.99 -15.85
C TRP A 58 15.15 16.12 -14.96
N LEU A 59 14.09 16.77 -15.45
CA LEU A 59 12.82 16.89 -14.73
C LEU A 59 12.23 15.51 -14.41
N ARG A 60 12.25 14.56 -15.35
CA ARG A 60 11.80 13.17 -15.11
C ARG A 60 12.63 12.49 -14.03
N ARG A 61 13.95 12.69 -14.01
CA ARG A 61 14.85 12.14 -12.96
C ARG A 61 14.57 12.77 -11.60
N GLY A 62 14.45 14.09 -11.51
CA GLY A 62 14.12 14.79 -10.27
C GLY A 62 12.74 14.39 -9.74
N TRP A 63 11.77 14.20 -10.64
CA TRP A 63 10.44 13.73 -10.27
C TRP A 63 10.44 12.33 -9.68
N LYS A 64 11.33 11.42 -10.12
CA LYS A 64 11.51 10.09 -9.51
C LYS A 64 11.90 10.21 -8.04
N VAL A 65 12.83 11.11 -7.70
CA VAL A 65 13.29 11.36 -6.33
C VAL A 65 12.15 11.93 -5.47
N VAL A 66 11.45 12.94 -5.96
CA VAL A 66 10.31 13.55 -5.26
C VAL A 66 9.19 12.54 -5.04
N ARG A 67 8.84 11.74 -6.06
CA ARG A 67 7.83 10.69 -5.96
C ARG A 67 8.19 9.66 -4.90
N TYR A 68 9.45 9.23 -4.85
CA TYR A 68 9.94 8.31 -3.83
C TYR A 68 9.80 8.88 -2.41
N GLN A 69 10.27 10.11 -2.19
CA GLN A 69 10.18 10.79 -0.88
C GLN A 69 8.74 11.03 -0.44
N ARG A 70 7.85 11.41 -1.38
CA ARG A 70 6.41 11.52 -1.11
C ARG A 70 5.80 10.17 -0.74
N GLY A 71 6.27 9.07 -1.34
CA GLY A 71 5.86 7.71 -1.01
C GLY A 71 6.24 7.29 0.41
N LEU A 72 7.43 7.67 0.89
CA LEU A 72 7.87 7.34 2.26
C LEU A 72 7.06 8.08 3.35
N ARG A 73 6.59 9.29 3.03
CA ARG A 73 5.77 10.10 3.93
C ARG A 73 4.31 9.67 4.01
N ARG A 74 3.83 8.90 3.03
CA ARG A 74 2.40 8.58 2.88
C ARG A 74 2.17 7.09 2.85
N ARG A 75 1.26 6.60 3.70
CA ARG A 75 0.73 5.24 3.57
C ARG A 75 -0.15 5.19 2.32
N ARG A 76 0.16 4.29 1.38
CA ARG A 76 -0.66 4.08 0.18
C ARG A 76 -1.81 3.16 0.56
N ARG A 77 -3.05 3.65 0.43
CA ARG A 77 -4.23 2.80 0.55
C ARG A 77 -4.34 1.96 -0.72
N TRP A 78 -4.26 0.65 -0.58
CA TRP A 78 -4.57 -0.29 -1.64
C TRP A 78 -5.94 -0.90 -1.38
N THR A 79 -6.81 -0.90 -2.39
CA THR A 79 -8.14 -1.49 -2.33
C THR A 79 -8.36 -2.33 -3.57
N MET A 80 -9.15 -3.40 -3.42
CA MET A 80 -9.53 -4.27 -4.51
C MET A 80 -10.95 -4.77 -4.27
N ALA A 81 -11.76 -4.83 -5.32
CA ALA A 81 -13.08 -5.43 -5.24
C ALA A 81 -12.94 -6.95 -5.08
N ALA A 82 -13.77 -7.58 -4.25
CA ALA A 82 -13.74 -9.03 -4.01
C ALA A 82 -13.80 -9.86 -5.30
N LYS A 83 -14.63 -9.44 -6.25
CA LYS A 83 -14.77 -10.07 -7.58
C LYS A 83 -13.47 -10.06 -8.41
N ARG A 84 -12.58 -9.09 -8.17
CA ARG A 84 -11.29 -8.96 -8.86
C ARG A 84 -10.16 -9.74 -8.20
N ILE A 85 -10.40 -10.38 -7.05
CA ILE A 85 -9.42 -11.28 -6.43
C ILE A 85 -9.11 -12.40 -7.44
N PRO A 86 -7.86 -12.54 -7.91
CA PRO A 86 -7.49 -13.58 -8.85
C PRO A 86 -7.52 -14.93 -8.15
N VAL A 87 -8.25 -15.88 -8.73
CA VAL A 87 -8.33 -17.25 -8.22
C VAL A 87 -7.61 -18.16 -9.20
N ARG A 88 -6.57 -18.83 -8.73
CA ARG A 88 -5.76 -19.77 -9.54
C ARG A 88 -5.61 -21.09 -8.81
N ARG A 89 -5.57 -22.19 -9.55
CA ARG A 89 -5.47 -23.56 -8.99
C ARG A 89 -4.06 -23.97 -8.55
N ASP A 90 -3.05 -23.15 -8.80
CA ASP A 90 -1.65 -23.44 -8.50
C ASP A 90 -1.02 -22.48 -7.47
N ARG A 91 -1.65 -21.33 -7.23
CA ARG A 91 -1.09 -20.27 -6.38
C ARG A 91 -2.17 -19.43 -5.68
N LEU A 92 -1.89 -19.04 -4.45
CA LEU A 92 -2.67 -18.13 -3.63
C LEU A 92 -2.14 -16.70 -3.80
N PHE A 93 -3.00 -15.74 -4.13
CA PHE A 93 -2.63 -14.33 -4.17
C PHE A 93 -2.59 -13.74 -2.76
N LEU A 94 -1.48 -13.09 -2.40
CA LEU A 94 -1.27 -12.49 -1.06
C LEU A 94 -1.51 -10.97 -1.04
N GLY A 95 -1.53 -10.33 -2.22
CA GLY A 95 -1.62 -8.88 -2.35
C GLY A 95 -0.51 -8.30 -3.22
N ARG A 96 -0.32 -6.98 -3.11
CA ARG A 96 0.76 -6.25 -3.78
C ARG A 96 1.98 -6.16 -2.88
N GLY A 97 3.15 -6.36 -3.46
CA GLY A 97 4.42 -6.30 -2.74
C GLY A 97 5.61 -6.38 -3.70
N PHE A 98 6.77 -6.68 -3.15
CA PHE A 98 8.00 -6.77 -3.93
C PHE A 98 8.94 -7.77 -3.27
N ARG A 99 9.87 -8.32 -4.05
CA ARG A 99 10.92 -9.18 -3.51
C ARG A 99 11.86 -8.33 -2.66
N TRP A 100 11.93 -8.65 -1.36
CA TRP A 100 12.87 -8.00 -0.47
C TRP A 100 14.31 -8.35 -0.88
N GLY A 101 15.21 -7.38 -0.75
CA GLY A 101 16.60 -7.50 -1.18
C GLY A 101 17.45 -6.41 -0.54
N GLU A 102 18.75 -6.45 -0.79
CA GLU A 102 19.74 -5.57 -0.14
C GLU A 102 19.39 -4.08 -0.24
N ARG A 103 18.98 -3.62 -1.44
CA ARG A 103 18.56 -2.22 -1.66
C ARG A 103 17.42 -1.78 -0.74
N HIS A 104 16.50 -2.69 -0.40
CA HIS A 104 15.34 -2.37 0.44
C HIS A 104 15.75 -2.27 1.91
N THR A 105 16.63 -3.18 2.36
CA THR A 105 17.26 -3.11 3.68
C THR A 105 18.03 -1.80 3.85
N GLN A 106 18.81 -1.42 2.85
CA GLN A 106 19.54 -0.16 2.86
C GLN A 106 18.60 1.05 2.93
N ARG A 107 17.58 1.10 2.06
CA ARG A 107 16.59 2.19 2.06
C ARG A 107 15.88 2.32 3.40
N LEU A 108 15.48 1.18 4.00
CA LEU A 108 14.84 1.17 5.31
C LEU A 108 15.79 1.66 6.41
N HIS A 109 17.05 1.23 6.37
CA HIS A 109 18.08 1.67 7.29
C HIS A 109 18.32 3.18 7.19
N ASP A 110 18.38 3.72 5.96
CA ASP A 110 18.51 5.15 5.74
C ASP A 110 17.30 5.93 6.26
N CYS A 111 16.07 5.41 6.12
CA CYS A 111 14.89 6.05 6.69
C CYS A 111 14.95 6.22 8.22
N ARG A 112 15.69 5.36 8.93
CA ARG A 112 15.89 5.43 10.39
C ARG A 112 16.93 6.47 10.82
N ARG A 113 17.78 6.97 9.92
CA ARG A 113 18.85 7.91 10.27
C ARG A 113 18.31 9.33 10.44
N THR A 114 18.72 9.99 11.54
CA THR A 114 18.31 11.38 11.86
C THR A 114 18.56 12.37 10.72
N ARG A 115 19.70 12.24 10.02
CA ARG A 115 20.08 13.10 8.88
C ARG A 115 19.04 13.15 7.75
N PHE A 116 18.22 12.10 7.61
CA PHE A 116 17.24 11.97 6.54
C PHE A 116 15.79 12.21 7.00
N ARG A 117 15.55 12.50 8.28
CA ARG A 117 14.20 12.78 8.82
C ARG A 117 13.44 13.82 8.00
N LYS A 118 14.13 14.85 7.51
CA LYS A 118 13.54 15.90 6.65
C LYS A 118 12.86 15.35 5.38
N PHE A 119 13.30 14.22 4.85
CA PHE A 119 12.73 13.61 3.65
C PHE A 119 11.61 12.61 3.96
N VAL A 120 11.60 12.06 5.17
CA VAL A 120 10.76 10.92 5.55
C VAL A 120 9.58 11.35 6.40
N GLU A 121 9.73 12.39 7.22
CA GLU A 121 8.66 12.92 8.06
C GLU A 121 7.85 14.01 7.33
N PRO A 122 6.55 14.16 7.67
CA PRO A 122 5.75 15.29 7.20
C PRO A 122 6.37 16.61 7.65
N GLY A 123 6.35 17.62 6.78
CA GLY A 123 6.87 18.96 7.09
C GLY A 123 6.03 19.69 8.15
N ARG A 124 6.55 20.81 8.67
CA ARG A 124 5.89 21.61 9.71
C ARG A 124 4.45 22.00 9.33
N LEU A 125 4.23 22.44 8.09
CA LEU A 125 2.90 22.83 7.58
C LEU A 125 1.91 21.67 7.56
N VAL A 126 2.35 20.46 7.19
CA VAL A 126 1.47 19.28 7.16
C VAL A 126 1.10 18.87 8.58
N ARG A 127 2.05 18.92 9.52
CA ARG A 127 1.77 18.65 10.93
C ARG A 127 0.81 19.68 11.54
N TRP A 128 1.02 20.95 11.22
CA TRP A 128 0.10 22.02 11.62
C TRP A 128 -1.30 21.80 11.05
N ALA A 129 -1.41 21.47 9.77
CA ALA A 129 -2.70 21.16 9.14
C ALA A 129 -3.40 19.96 9.81
N HIS A 130 -2.66 18.91 10.15
CA HIS A 130 -3.21 17.76 10.89
C HIS A 130 -3.67 18.14 12.30
N ALA A 131 -2.95 19.02 12.99
CA ALA A 131 -3.35 19.56 14.29
C ALA A 131 -4.64 20.39 14.19
N CYS A 132 -4.78 21.26 13.17
CA CYS A 132 -6.00 22.02 12.95
C CYS A 132 -7.22 21.16 12.59
N VAL A 133 -7.01 20.01 11.96
CA VAL A 133 -8.08 19.03 11.69
C VAL A 133 -8.48 18.28 12.95
N ALA A 134 -7.52 17.95 13.82
CA ALA A 134 -7.77 17.27 15.09
C ALA A 134 -8.50 18.16 16.11
N GLU A 135 -8.13 19.45 16.17
CA GLU A 135 -8.76 20.45 17.03
C GLU A 135 -9.34 21.60 16.19
N PRO A 136 -10.63 21.54 15.82
CA PRO A 136 -11.26 22.59 15.02
C PRO A 136 -11.30 23.92 15.79
N HIS A 137 -10.49 24.89 15.39
CA HIS A 137 -10.45 26.22 16.00
C HIS A 137 -11.71 27.04 15.58
N GLY A 138 -12.83 26.83 16.28
CA GLY A 138 -14.07 27.60 16.15
C GLY A 138 -14.81 27.47 14.80
N ARG A 139 -16.06 27.98 14.75
CA ARG A 139 -16.93 27.90 13.55
C ARG A 139 -16.36 28.61 12.31
N ARG A 140 -15.53 29.65 12.49
CA ARG A 140 -15.01 30.49 11.39
C ARG A 140 -13.95 29.79 10.53
N LEU A 141 -13.20 28.82 11.07
CA LEU A 141 -12.14 28.10 10.37
C LEU A 141 -12.50 26.65 10.02
N ALA A 142 -13.73 26.23 10.32
CA ALA A 142 -14.22 24.87 10.05
C ALA A 142 -14.21 24.52 8.54
N TRP A 143 -14.35 25.50 7.65
CA TRP A 143 -14.23 25.28 6.21
C TRP A 143 -12.78 24.95 5.79
N LEU A 144 -11.79 25.58 6.41
CA LEU A 144 -10.38 25.35 6.15
C LEU A 144 -9.97 23.95 6.63
N GLY A 145 -10.42 23.55 7.82
CA GLY A 145 -10.24 22.19 8.34
C GLY A 145 -10.81 21.13 7.39
N ARG A 146 -12.03 21.35 6.85
CA ARG A 146 -12.64 20.45 5.85
C ARG A 146 -11.83 20.35 4.57
N LEU A 147 -11.30 21.47 4.06
CA LEU A 147 -10.47 21.49 2.86
C LEU A 147 -9.13 20.77 3.07
N LEU A 148 -8.50 20.99 4.24
CA LEU A 148 -7.25 20.31 4.63
C LEU A 148 -7.46 18.81 4.89
N ALA A 149 -8.62 18.41 5.40
CA ALA A 149 -9.00 17.02 5.64
C ALA A 149 -9.45 16.28 4.37
N ALA A 150 -9.65 16.96 3.25
CA ALA A 150 -10.18 16.35 2.03
C ALA A 150 -9.27 15.22 1.53
N ASP A 151 -9.84 14.03 1.33
CA ASP A 151 -9.13 12.81 0.92
C ASP A 151 -8.86 12.76 -0.60
N VAL A 152 -8.30 13.82 -1.17
CA VAL A 152 -8.08 13.96 -2.62
C VAL A 152 -6.60 13.80 -3.02
N PRO A 153 -6.29 13.24 -4.21
CA PRO A 153 -4.91 13.02 -4.66
C PRO A 153 -4.04 14.30 -4.70
N GLY A 154 -4.65 15.44 -4.98
CA GLY A 154 -3.98 16.75 -5.06
C GLY A 154 -3.70 17.41 -3.71
N ASN A 155 -4.27 16.93 -2.61
CA ASN A 155 -4.13 17.57 -1.30
C ASN A 155 -2.73 17.28 -0.70
N PRO A 156 -1.87 18.29 -0.49
CA PRO A 156 -0.55 18.11 0.12
C PRO A 156 -0.64 17.72 1.61
N CYS A 157 -1.73 18.07 2.29
CA CYS A 157 -2.01 17.81 3.70
C CYS A 157 -2.99 16.65 3.94
N ARG A 158 -3.28 15.84 2.90
CA ARG A 158 -4.17 14.68 2.93
C ARG A 158 -3.98 13.86 4.22
N PRO A 159 -5.06 13.54 4.96
CA PRO A 159 -4.95 12.76 6.19
C PRO A 159 -4.38 11.36 5.87
N PRO A 160 -3.63 10.75 6.81
CA PRO A 160 -3.18 9.38 6.63
C PRO A 160 -4.41 8.45 6.54
N PRO A 161 -4.40 7.45 5.65
CA PRO A 161 -5.48 6.47 5.61
C PRO A 161 -5.55 5.70 6.94
N PRO A 162 -6.74 5.16 7.29
CA PRO A 162 -6.97 4.41 8.53
C PRO A 162 -6.39 2.98 8.45
N VAL A 163 -5.18 2.85 7.91
CA VAL A 163 -4.43 1.60 7.83
C VAL A 163 -3.20 1.72 8.72
N GLY A 164 -2.93 0.67 9.50
CA GLY A 164 -1.74 0.58 10.34
C GLY A 164 -0.47 0.34 9.52
N GLY A 165 0.60 -0.06 10.21
CA GLY A 165 1.89 -0.37 9.60
C GLY A 165 2.83 0.82 9.40
N SER A 166 4.09 0.52 9.11
CA SER A 166 5.13 1.52 8.90
C SER A 166 5.10 2.06 7.48
N SER A 167 4.96 3.38 7.31
CA SER A 167 5.02 4.01 5.99
C SER A 167 6.37 3.79 5.31
N TRP A 168 7.43 3.56 6.09
CA TRP A 168 8.76 3.31 5.55
C TRP A 168 8.81 1.91 4.92
N LEU A 169 8.29 0.89 5.62
CA LEU A 169 8.25 -0.48 5.10
C LEU A 169 7.46 -0.59 3.78
N HIS A 170 6.35 0.14 3.66
CA HIS A 170 5.58 0.19 2.42
C HIS A 170 6.19 1.12 1.36
N GLY A 171 6.96 2.13 1.77
CA GLY A 171 7.48 3.16 0.87
C GLY A 171 8.87 2.90 0.30
N VAL A 172 9.64 1.95 0.84
CA VAL A 172 11.00 1.63 0.35
C VAL A 172 11.02 1.12 -1.09
N GLU A 173 9.92 0.58 -1.62
CA GLU A 173 9.77 0.21 -3.02
C GLU A 173 8.45 0.73 -3.59
N PRO A 174 8.48 1.78 -4.43
CA PRO A 174 7.27 2.32 -5.04
C PRO A 174 6.60 1.38 -6.06
N ARG A 175 7.39 0.45 -6.64
CA ARG A 175 6.95 -0.48 -7.68
C ARG A 175 6.63 -1.84 -7.08
N GLU A 176 5.40 -1.95 -6.60
CA GLU A 176 4.83 -3.22 -6.17
C GLU A 176 4.29 -4.01 -7.36
N ALA A 177 4.36 -5.34 -7.29
CA ALA A 177 3.76 -6.30 -8.19
C ALA A 177 2.86 -7.27 -7.41
N ASP A 178 2.09 -8.09 -8.11
CA ASP A 178 1.27 -9.12 -7.49
C ASP A 178 2.17 -10.21 -6.87
N VAL A 179 1.92 -10.52 -5.60
CA VAL A 179 2.65 -11.53 -4.84
C VAL A 179 1.77 -12.76 -4.69
N HIS A 180 2.34 -13.92 -4.95
CA HIS A 180 1.66 -15.20 -4.86
C HIS A 180 2.47 -16.20 -4.03
N LEU A 181 1.77 -17.05 -3.29
CA LEU A 181 2.28 -18.23 -2.61
C LEU A 181 1.89 -19.47 -3.42
N PRO A 182 2.82 -20.32 -3.88
CA PRO A 182 2.48 -21.60 -4.49
C PRO A 182 1.62 -22.45 -3.54
N LEU A 183 0.52 -23.02 -4.02
CA LEU A 183 -0.39 -23.78 -3.15
C LEU A 183 0.26 -25.02 -2.56
N ARG A 184 1.19 -25.66 -3.29
CA ARG A 184 1.98 -26.80 -2.80
C ARG A 184 2.79 -26.46 -1.53
N ASP A 185 3.20 -25.21 -1.37
CA ASP A 185 3.99 -24.77 -0.22
C ASP A 185 3.11 -24.61 1.03
N ARG A 186 1.77 -24.55 0.89
CA ARG A 186 0.83 -24.46 2.02
C ARG A 186 0.76 -25.75 2.85
N ASN A 187 1.19 -26.88 2.30
CA ASN A 187 1.29 -28.13 3.05
C ASN A 187 2.25 -28.02 4.25
N GLY A 188 3.20 -27.08 4.21
CA GLY A 188 4.10 -26.77 5.34
C GLY A 188 3.47 -25.91 6.44
N HIS A 189 2.16 -25.65 6.37
CA HIS A 189 1.44 -24.67 7.19
C HIS A 189 1.96 -23.23 7.01
N THR A 190 1.21 -22.25 7.50
CA THR A 190 1.59 -20.84 7.36
C THR A 190 1.31 -20.09 8.64
N LEU A 191 2.35 -19.49 9.21
CA LEU A 191 2.24 -18.62 10.38
C LEU A 191 2.25 -17.15 9.93
N VAL A 192 1.16 -16.43 10.25
CA VAL A 192 1.05 -14.99 9.98
C VAL A 192 1.20 -14.22 11.28
N LEU A 193 2.32 -13.51 11.43
CA LEU A 193 2.63 -12.68 12.60
C LEU A 193 2.44 -11.19 12.30
N GLY A 194 2.07 -10.43 13.33
CA GLY A 194 1.90 -8.99 13.23
C GLY A 194 1.14 -8.43 14.43
N THR A 195 1.22 -7.11 14.65
CA THR A 195 0.45 -6.43 15.69
C THR A 195 -1.02 -6.23 15.27
N THR A 196 -1.82 -5.53 16.07
CA THR A 196 -3.18 -5.14 15.68
C THR A 196 -3.14 -4.15 14.51
N GLN A 197 -4.18 -4.17 13.66
CA GLN A 197 -4.37 -3.23 12.54
C GLN A 197 -3.28 -3.20 11.44
N VAL A 198 -2.39 -4.20 11.39
CA VAL A 198 -1.38 -4.34 10.31
C VAL A 198 -1.86 -5.12 9.10
N GLY A 199 -3.11 -5.60 9.11
CA GLY A 199 -3.72 -6.31 7.98
C GLY A 199 -3.82 -7.83 8.12
N LYS A 200 -3.60 -8.41 9.30
CA LYS A 200 -3.74 -9.87 9.53
C LYS A 200 -5.11 -10.41 9.11
N THR A 201 -6.20 -9.77 9.57
CA THR A 201 -7.56 -10.16 9.19
C THR A 201 -7.79 -10.00 7.69
N ARG A 202 -7.27 -8.93 7.07
CA ARG A 202 -7.40 -8.72 5.62
C ARG A 202 -6.66 -9.79 4.80
N LEU A 203 -5.50 -10.26 5.27
CA LEU A 203 -4.80 -11.38 4.65
C LEU A 203 -5.59 -12.69 4.80
N LEU A 204 -6.20 -12.91 5.96
CA LEU A 204 -7.07 -14.07 6.20
C LEU A 204 -8.30 -14.03 5.28
N GLU A 205 -9.01 -12.90 5.21
CA GLU A 205 -10.13 -12.67 4.28
C GLU A 205 -9.75 -12.96 2.83
N LEU A 206 -8.62 -12.42 2.36
CA LEU A 206 -8.11 -12.66 1.01
C LEU A 206 -7.84 -14.15 0.78
N SER A 207 -7.25 -14.83 1.75
CA SER A 207 -6.88 -16.25 1.61
C SER A 207 -8.15 -17.12 1.57
N VAL A 208 -9.01 -16.97 2.58
CA VAL A 208 -10.27 -17.72 2.72
C VAL A 208 -11.20 -17.52 1.53
N ALA A 209 -11.35 -16.28 1.05
CA ALA A 209 -12.19 -16.00 -0.10
C ALA A 209 -11.68 -16.71 -1.38
N GLN A 210 -10.37 -16.86 -1.54
CA GLN A 210 -9.80 -17.60 -2.67
C GLN A 210 -10.01 -19.11 -2.50
N ASP A 211 -9.79 -19.63 -1.30
CA ASP A 211 -9.93 -21.06 -0.97
C ASP A 211 -11.37 -21.54 -1.23
N ILE A 212 -12.37 -20.83 -0.69
CA ILE A 212 -13.79 -21.10 -0.93
C ILE A 212 -14.11 -21.09 -2.43
N ARG A 213 -13.63 -20.08 -3.16
CA ARG A 213 -13.87 -19.93 -4.60
C ARG A 213 -13.14 -20.98 -5.45
N ARG A 214 -12.13 -21.68 -4.92
CA ARG A 214 -11.52 -22.84 -5.58
C ARG A 214 -12.26 -24.14 -5.33
N GLY A 215 -13.27 -24.14 -4.46
CA GLY A 215 -13.99 -25.34 -4.06
C GLY A 215 -13.36 -26.06 -2.87
N GLU A 216 -12.45 -25.43 -2.14
CA GLU A 216 -11.84 -26.02 -0.94
C GLU A 216 -12.80 -25.94 0.25
N THR A 217 -12.65 -26.85 1.21
CA THR A 217 -13.32 -26.78 2.51
C THR A 217 -12.50 -25.89 3.43
N VAL A 218 -13.15 -24.87 3.99
CA VAL A 218 -12.47 -23.88 4.84
C VAL A 218 -13.18 -23.80 6.19
N VAL A 219 -12.41 -24.01 7.25
CA VAL A 219 -12.85 -23.83 8.64
C VAL A 219 -12.08 -22.66 9.23
N VAL A 220 -12.79 -21.70 9.81
CA VAL A 220 -12.21 -20.49 10.40
C VAL A 220 -12.61 -20.40 11.86
N PHE A 221 -11.63 -20.29 12.74
CA PHE A 221 -11.83 -19.96 14.15
C PHE A 221 -11.50 -18.49 14.35
N ASP A 222 -12.51 -17.68 14.65
CA ASP A 222 -12.35 -16.26 14.92
C ASP A 222 -12.80 -15.91 16.34
N PRO A 223 -11.88 -15.85 17.32
CA PRO A 223 -12.21 -15.51 18.69
C PRO A 223 -12.63 -14.04 18.84
N LYS A 224 -12.46 -13.20 17.81
CA LYS A 224 -12.77 -11.77 17.87
C LYS A 224 -14.18 -11.43 17.38
N GLY A 225 -14.84 -12.34 16.66
CA GLY A 225 -16.14 -12.08 16.05
C GLY A 225 -16.10 -10.95 15.02
N ASP A 226 -15.10 -10.94 14.13
CA ASP A 226 -14.93 -9.96 13.07
C ASP A 226 -16.04 -10.12 12.01
N ALA A 227 -16.98 -9.17 12.03
CA ALA A 227 -18.12 -9.17 11.11
C ALA A 227 -17.70 -9.00 9.63
N ASP A 228 -16.57 -8.36 9.35
CA ASP A 228 -16.09 -8.20 7.97
C ASP A 228 -15.56 -9.54 7.43
N LEU A 229 -14.87 -10.32 8.26
CA LEU A 229 -14.44 -11.68 7.92
C LEU A 229 -15.63 -12.59 7.64
N LEU A 230 -16.65 -12.55 8.50
CA LEU A 230 -17.89 -13.32 8.30
C LEU A 230 -18.57 -12.95 6.96
N ARG A 231 -18.72 -11.65 6.68
CA ARG A 231 -19.29 -11.17 5.41
C ARG A 231 -18.46 -11.62 4.21
N ALA A 232 -17.14 -11.54 4.30
CA ALA A 232 -16.25 -11.97 3.21
C ALA A 232 -16.40 -13.48 2.92
N MET A 233 -16.51 -14.32 3.95
CA MET A 233 -16.75 -15.75 3.79
C MET A 233 -18.12 -16.03 3.14
N HIS A 234 -19.17 -15.41 3.67
CA HIS A 234 -20.53 -15.57 3.14
C HIS A 234 -20.63 -15.13 1.67
N GLU A 235 -20.05 -13.98 1.32
CA GLU A 235 -20.00 -13.49 -0.07
C GLU A 235 -19.18 -14.41 -0.98
N ALA A 236 -18.08 -14.98 -0.48
CA ALA A 236 -17.27 -15.94 -1.23
C ALA A 236 -18.05 -17.24 -1.52
N CYS A 237 -18.77 -17.78 -0.53
CA CYS A 237 -19.64 -18.96 -0.69
C CYS A 237 -20.75 -18.68 -1.70
N ARG A 238 -21.44 -17.54 -1.57
CA ARG A 238 -22.48 -17.13 -2.52
C ARG A 238 -21.94 -16.98 -3.94
N THR A 239 -20.74 -16.40 -4.09
CA THR A 239 -20.07 -16.26 -5.40
C THR A 239 -19.66 -17.62 -5.98
N ALA A 240 -19.27 -18.57 -5.13
CA ALA A 240 -18.94 -19.93 -5.52
C ALA A 240 -20.17 -20.84 -5.73
N ARG A 241 -21.39 -20.32 -5.51
CA ARG A 241 -22.66 -21.09 -5.52
C ARG A 241 -22.68 -22.25 -4.50
N ARG A 242 -22.08 -22.00 -3.32
CA ARG A 242 -21.98 -22.93 -2.19
C ARG A 242 -22.53 -22.30 -0.91
N GLY A 243 -23.62 -21.52 -1.05
CA GLY A 243 -24.19 -20.75 0.06
C GLY A 243 -24.93 -21.63 1.07
N ASP A 244 -25.51 -22.73 0.58
CA ASP A 244 -26.15 -23.81 1.31
C ASP A 244 -25.18 -24.64 2.15
N GLU A 245 -23.89 -24.67 1.80
CA GLU A 245 -22.83 -25.32 2.56
C GLU A 245 -22.25 -24.43 3.69
N PHE A 246 -22.70 -23.18 3.82
CA PHE A 246 -22.14 -22.24 4.79
C PHE A 246 -22.67 -22.51 6.21
N VAL A 247 -21.78 -22.96 7.09
CA VAL A 247 -22.09 -23.24 8.51
C VAL A 247 -21.46 -22.18 9.40
N LEU A 248 -22.28 -21.54 10.24
CA LEU A 248 -21.85 -20.57 11.25
C LEU A 248 -22.10 -21.15 12.64
N PHE A 249 -21.10 -21.13 13.52
CA PHE A 249 -21.27 -21.39 14.95
C PHE A 249 -20.87 -20.12 15.73
N HIS A 250 -21.81 -19.56 16.51
CA HIS A 250 -21.60 -18.33 17.26
C HIS A 250 -22.31 -18.38 18.62
N LEU A 251 -21.54 -18.21 19.70
CA LEU A 251 -22.06 -18.35 21.08
C LEU A 251 -22.99 -17.20 21.50
N GLY A 252 -22.77 -16.00 20.97
CA GLY A 252 -23.55 -14.79 21.32
C GLY A 252 -24.82 -14.54 20.49
N TYR A 253 -25.05 -15.32 19.43
CA TYR A 253 -26.20 -15.17 18.53
C TYR A 253 -26.79 -16.55 18.18
N PRO A 254 -27.41 -17.24 19.16
CA PRO A 254 -27.89 -18.62 18.99
C PRO A 254 -28.89 -18.79 17.84
N GLU A 255 -29.66 -17.75 17.54
CA GLU A 255 -30.66 -17.71 16.47
C GLU A 255 -30.05 -17.74 15.05
N LEU A 256 -28.80 -17.31 14.91
CA LEU A 256 -28.04 -17.38 13.64
C LEU A 256 -27.03 -18.53 13.64
N SER A 257 -26.82 -19.17 14.79
CA SER A 257 -25.82 -20.22 14.98
C SER A 257 -26.38 -21.60 14.66
N SER A 258 -25.55 -22.41 14.02
CA SER A 258 -25.71 -23.85 13.99
C SER A 258 -25.58 -24.42 15.39
N ARG A 259 -26.26 -25.54 15.65
CA ARG A 259 -26.19 -26.24 16.94
C ARG A 259 -24.97 -27.16 16.95
N TYR A 260 -24.28 -27.21 18.08
CA TYR A 260 -23.15 -28.10 18.29
C TYR A 260 -23.39 -28.96 19.53
N ASN A 261 -23.16 -30.27 19.42
CA ASN A 261 -23.21 -31.20 20.55
C ASN A 261 -21.88 -31.95 20.68
N GLY A 262 -21.02 -31.47 21.59
CA GLY A 262 -19.69 -32.05 21.82
C GLY A 262 -19.67 -33.45 22.45
N VAL A 263 -20.80 -33.93 22.96
CA VAL A 263 -20.98 -35.30 23.47
C VAL A 263 -21.82 -36.16 22.52
N GLY A 264 -22.31 -35.61 21.41
CA GLY A 264 -23.13 -36.33 20.44
C GLY A 264 -22.32 -37.22 19.48
N GLN A 265 -21.03 -36.92 19.28
CA GLN A 265 -20.10 -37.75 18.51
C GLN A 265 -19.03 -38.33 19.43
N PHE A 266 -19.06 -39.64 19.60
CA PHE A 266 -18.10 -40.44 20.35
C PHE A 266 -17.77 -41.70 19.55
N HIS A 267 -16.51 -42.14 19.60
CA HIS A 267 -16.15 -43.43 19.03
C HIS A 267 -16.47 -44.58 19.99
N ARG A 268 -16.47 -44.32 21.31
CA ARG A 268 -16.88 -45.25 22.36
C ARG A 268 -17.73 -44.53 23.40
N ILE A 269 -18.79 -45.20 23.89
CA ILE A 269 -19.70 -44.65 24.92
C ILE A 269 -18.94 -44.16 26.16
N THR A 270 -17.84 -44.83 26.52
CA THR A 270 -17.01 -44.45 27.67
C THR A 270 -16.31 -43.10 27.52
N GLU A 271 -16.12 -42.58 26.30
CA GLU A 271 -15.53 -41.25 26.08
C GLU A 271 -16.45 -40.14 26.58
N VAL A 272 -17.77 -40.36 26.57
CA VAL A 272 -18.74 -39.37 27.06
C VAL A 272 -18.51 -39.10 28.54
N ALA A 273 -18.27 -40.15 29.33
CA ALA A 273 -17.99 -40.04 30.77
C ALA A 273 -16.69 -39.29 31.08
N THR A 274 -15.73 -39.23 30.15
CA THR A 274 -14.45 -38.49 30.34
C THR A 274 -14.53 -37.01 29.97
N ARG A 275 -15.63 -36.55 29.35
CA ARG A 275 -15.79 -35.18 28.85
C ARG A 275 -16.74 -34.32 29.71
N VAL A 276 -17.30 -34.89 30.78
CA VAL A 276 -18.23 -34.25 31.73
C VAL A 276 -17.57 -34.13 33.09
#